data_AF-A0A2E4D2X6-F1
#
_entry.id   AF-A0A2E4D2X6-F1
#
_cell.length_a   1.000
_cell.length_b   1.000
_cell.length_c   1.000
_cell.angle_alpha   90.00
_cell.angle_beta   90.00
_cell.angle_gamma   90.00
#
_symmetry.space_group_name_H-M   'P 1'
#
loop_
_entity.id
_entity.type
_entity.pdbx_description
1 polymer ?
#
loop_
_entity_poly.entity_id
_entity_poly.type
_entity_poly.pdbx_seq_one_letter_code
_entity_poly.pdbx_strand_id
1 'polypeptide(L)'
;MFGFGLRSKAKRVIKEEFFYEVSYMYEPLFNNFVQQGKMLGQNEYSIAIMYMTVMMNILVENQQEFPGDLSKVEQFIKKHTSNINRIMHQANSPESDIRKLLEEVNRNFLSISKQRSTIDNNKNLDSNITQKQNESPGYEELDNPFKIGEEKRAWLSIEIKAFIACIEATKFFIHEKIKEKDLEISENDINYIRAFQLYGVLDFIAQNEGWTPEQIIEPFITICLTEHPDTFGLAVNPGKILGFMNNPNALALFPEIQQIQINGAYLYDDTKSLPIRTSMDKQPFSDAMMVAAEKNTSEILELISIPLIDSFKDLNE
;
A
#
# COMPACT_ATOMS: atom_id res chain seq x y z
N MET A 1 -39.01 10.82 -13.50
CA MET A 1 -38.16 11.43 -12.45
C MET A 1 -36.85 10.64 -12.40
N PHE A 2 -35.76 11.18 -12.93
CA PHE A 2 -34.43 10.58 -12.83
C PHE A 2 -33.91 10.77 -11.40
N GLY A 3 -34.26 9.85 -10.50
CA GLY A 3 -33.75 9.86 -9.14
C GLY A 3 -32.28 9.47 -9.12
N PHE A 4 -31.41 10.34 -8.61
CA PHE A 4 -30.02 10.00 -8.32
C PHE A 4 -29.95 8.68 -7.53
N GLY A 5 -29.08 7.76 -7.96
CA GLY A 5 -28.90 6.47 -7.30
C GLY A 5 -28.43 6.62 -5.86
N LEU A 6 -28.71 5.63 -5.02
CA LEU A 6 -28.33 5.60 -3.60
C LEU A 6 -26.83 5.90 -3.39
N ARG A 7 -25.98 5.38 -4.28
CA ARG A 7 -24.53 5.67 -4.34
C ARG A 7 -24.25 7.17 -4.43
N SER A 8 -24.84 7.86 -5.40
CA SER A 8 -24.63 9.30 -5.62
C SER A 8 -25.16 10.13 -4.46
N LYS A 9 -26.29 9.73 -3.87
CA LYS A 9 -26.85 10.40 -2.69
C LYS A 9 -25.94 10.25 -1.46
N ALA A 10 -25.44 9.04 -1.20
CA ALA A 10 -24.51 8.80 -0.09
C ALA A 10 -23.19 9.57 -0.27
N LYS A 11 -22.62 9.60 -1.48
CA LYS A 11 -21.44 10.44 -1.78
C LYS A 11 -21.71 11.92 -1.52
N ARG A 12 -22.89 12.40 -1.90
CA ARG A 12 -23.30 13.79 -1.65
C ARG A 12 -23.39 14.08 -0.15
N VAL A 13 -23.98 13.20 0.65
CA VAL A 13 -24.02 13.34 2.12
C VAL A 13 -22.61 13.37 2.71
N ILE A 14 -21.70 12.50 2.26
CA ILE A 14 -20.29 12.51 2.70
C ILE A 14 -19.64 13.86 2.38
N LYS A 15 -19.86 14.38 1.18
CA LYS A 15 -19.33 15.67 0.74
C LYS A 15 -19.90 16.85 1.51
N GLU A 16 -21.22 16.91 1.68
CA GLU A 16 -21.93 18.07 2.25
C GLU A 16 -21.89 18.07 3.78
N GLU A 17 -22.10 16.93 4.42
CA GLU A 17 -22.23 16.85 5.88
C GLU A 17 -20.88 16.62 6.57
N PHE A 18 -19.93 15.97 5.89
CA PHE A 18 -18.63 15.67 6.45
C PHE A 18 -17.50 16.50 5.85
N PHE A 19 -17.72 17.23 4.74
CA PHE A 19 -16.64 17.89 4.00
C PHE A 19 -15.51 16.92 3.66
N TYR A 20 -15.90 15.71 3.26
CA TYR A 20 -15.02 14.61 2.94
C TYR A 20 -15.35 14.09 1.53
N GLU A 21 -14.37 13.51 0.84
CA GLU A 21 -14.60 12.88 -0.46
C GLU A 21 -14.25 11.40 -0.37
N VAL A 22 -15.10 10.55 -0.97
CA VAL A 22 -14.78 9.13 -1.11
C VAL A 22 -13.60 9.02 -2.06
N SER A 23 -12.42 8.74 -1.48
CA SER A 23 -11.20 8.51 -2.26
C SER A 23 -11.39 7.29 -3.16
N TYR A 24 -10.76 7.33 -4.34
CA TYR A 24 -10.74 6.21 -5.28
C TYR A 24 -10.25 4.91 -4.62
N MET A 25 -9.25 4.98 -3.73
CA MET A 25 -8.72 3.83 -2.98
C MET A 25 -9.81 3.15 -2.13
N TYR A 26 -10.71 3.92 -1.52
CA TYR A 26 -11.80 3.42 -0.69
C TYR A 26 -13.13 3.31 -1.45
N GLU A 27 -13.11 3.46 -2.78
CA GLU A 27 -14.29 3.33 -3.62
C GLU A 27 -14.88 1.91 -3.59
N PRO A 28 -14.07 0.82 -3.61
CA PRO A 28 -14.59 -0.53 -3.45
C PRO A 28 -15.28 -0.73 -2.09
N LEU A 29 -14.64 -0.27 -1.01
CA LEU A 29 -15.21 -0.31 0.35
C LEU A 29 -16.52 0.48 0.43
N PHE A 30 -16.55 1.69 -0.12
CA PHE A 30 -17.77 2.49 -0.20
C PHE A 30 -18.87 1.80 -1.02
N ASN A 31 -18.53 1.18 -2.15
CA ASN A 31 -19.48 0.42 -2.96
C ASN A 31 -20.05 -0.77 -2.18
N ASN A 32 -19.25 -1.43 -1.35
CA ASN A 32 -19.71 -2.49 -0.46
C ASN A 32 -20.72 -1.97 0.56
N PHE A 33 -20.47 -0.81 1.19
CA PHE A 33 -21.47 -0.20 2.07
C PHE A 33 -22.74 0.21 1.34
N VAL A 34 -22.64 0.70 0.11
CA VAL A 34 -23.82 1.03 -0.69
C VAL A 34 -24.63 -0.23 -1.04
N GLN A 35 -23.96 -1.34 -1.38
CA GLN A 35 -24.63 -2.61 -1.66
C GLN A 35 -25.29 -3.19 -0.41
N GLN A 36 -24.56 -3.29 0.70
CA GLN A 36 -25.09 -3.77 1.98
C GLN A 36 -26.24 -2.88 2.46
N GLY A 37 -26.06 -1.56 2.42
CA GLY A 37 -27.09 -0.61 2.77
C GLY A 37 -28.34 -0.79 1.91
N LYS A 38 -28.19 -1.00 0.60
CA LYS A 38 -29.31 -1.32 -0.30
C LYS A 38 -30.02 -2.61 0.10
N MET A 39 -29.28 -3.66 0.45
CA MET A 39 -29.85 -4.95 0.87
C MET A 39 -30.61 -4.83 2.19
N LEU A 40 -30.12 -4.00 3.11
CA LEU A 40 -30.73 -3.77 4.43
C LEU A 40 -31.80 -2.67 4.41
N GLY A 41 -32.10 -2.09 3.24
CA GLY A 41 -33.05 -0.98 3.11
C GLY A 41 -32.57 0.31 3.78
N GLN A 42 -31.27 0.48 4.00
CA GLN A 42 -30.67 1.68 4.57
C GLN A 42 -30.69 2.86 3.59
N ASN A 43 -30.83 4.07 4.15
CA ASN A 43 -30.78 5.31 3.37
C ASN A 43 -29.34 5.86 3.24
N GLU A 44 -29.19 6.94 2.48
CA GLU A 44 -27.89 7.56 2.18
C GLU A 44 -27.14 8.04 3.43
N TYR A 45 -27.85 8.48 4.47
CA TYR A 45 -27.26 8.95 5.73
C TYR A 45 -26.68 7.79 6.53
N SER A 46 -27.41 6.68 6.63
CA SER A 46 -26.92 5.45 7.26
C SER A 46 -25.61 4.97 6.62
N ILE A 47 -25.55 4.95 5.28
CA ILE A 47 -24.35 4.54 4.53
C ILE A 47 -23.20 5.53 4.76
N ALA A 48 -23.47 6.84 4.69
CA ALA A 48 -22.45 7.87 4.88
C ALA A 48 -21.85 7.84 6.29
N ILE A 49 -22.70 7.68 7.33
CA ILE A 49 -22.26 7.54 8.72
C ILE A 49 -21.43 6.28 8.91
N MET A 50 -21.84 5.15 8.32
CA MET A 50 -21.09 3.90 8.41
C MET A 50 -19.70 4.04 7.78
N TYR A 51 -19.64 4.58 6.56
CA TYR A 51 -18.38 4.83 5.87
C TYR A 51 -17.47 5.74 6.69
N MET A 52 -17.98 6.87 7.21
CA MET A 52 -17.17 7.81 7.98
C MET A 52 -16.71 7.24 9.33
N THR A 53 -17.51 6.40 9.97
CA THR A 53 -17.08 5.65 11.17
C THR A 53 -15.90 4.75 10.85
N VAL A 54 -15.97 4.01 9.75
CA VAL A 54 -14.89 3.12 9.31
C VAL A 54 -13.64 3.91 8.95
N MET A 55 -13.77 5.04 8.26
CA MET A 55 -12.64 5.92 7.98
C MET A 55 -11.98 6.47 9.26
N MET A 56 -12.76 6.77 10.31
CA MET A 56 -12.20 7.15 11.61
C MET A 56 -11.43 5.99 12.26
N ASN A 57 -11.94 4.76 12.19
CA ASN A 57 -11.25 3.58 12.72
C ASN A 57 -9.95 3.28 11.96
N ILE A 58 -9.96 3.33 10.62
CA ILE A 58 -8.74 3.16 9.82
C ILE A 58 -7.67 4.18 10.24
N LEU A 59 -8.05 5.44 10.49
CA LEU A 59 -7.11 6.44 10.97
C LEU A 59 -6.55 6.13 12.37
N VAL A 60 -7.37 5.56 13.25
CA VAL A 60 -6.94 5.11 14.59
C VAL A 60 -6.00 3.91 14.47
N GLU A 61 -6.33 2.91 13.67
CA GLU A 61 -5.52 1.71 13.41
C GLU A 61 -4.17 2.08 12.79
N ASN A 62 -4.16 2.99 11.81
CA ASN A 62 -2.93 3.51 11.23
C ASN A 62 -2.01 4.19 12.27
N GLN A 63 -2.54 4.71 13.38
CA GLN A 63 -1.70 5.22 14.47
C GLN A 63 -1.07 4.12 15.33
N GLN A 64 -1.60 2.91 15.31
CA GLN A 64 -0.96 1.76 15.95
C GLN A 64 0.26 1.30 15.14
N GLU A 65 0.12 1.28 13.81
CA GLU A 65 1.14 0.78 12.89
C GLU A 65 2.17 1.84 12.50
N PHE A 66 1.73 3.09 12.27
CA PHE A 66 2.56 4.22 11.84
C PHE A 66 2.38 5.41 12.79
N PRO A 67 3.20 5.50 13.86
CA PRO A 67 3.01 6.53 14.86
C PRO A 67 3.19 7.95 14.33
N GLY A 68 2.09 8.70 14.24
CA GLY A 68 2.06 10.09 13.81
C GLY A 68 1.50 11.03 14.89
N ASP A 69 1.15 12.25 14.48
CA ASP A 69 0.57 13.27 15.35
C ASP A 69 -0.87 12.90 15.78
N LEU A 70 -1.01 12.42 17.02
CA LEU A 70 -2.31 12.05 17.60
C LEU A 70 -3.28 13.22 17.69
N SER A 71 -2.80 14.47 17.77
CA SER A 71 -3.67 15.63 17.88
C SER A 71 -4.51 15.83 16.61
N LYS A 72 -3.94 15.55 15.44
CA LYS A 72 -4.66 15.61 14.16
C LYS A 72 -5.73 14.52 14.06
N VAL A 73 -5.41 13.32 14.53
CA VAL A 73 -6.36 12.19 14.56
C VAL A 73 -7.49 12.48 15.54
N GLU A 74 -7.19 13.01 16.72
CA GLU A 74 -8.19 13.43 17.70
C GLU A 74 -9.13 14.51 17.13
N GLN A 75 -8.58 15.53 16.47
CA GLN A 75 -9.36 16.59 15.84
C GLN A 75 -10.28 16.03 14.75
N PHE A 76 -9.78 15.10 13.93
CA PHE A 76 -10.57 14.44 12.91
C PHE A 76 -11.74 13.67 13.51
N ILE A 77 -11.48 12.81 14.50
CA ILE A 77 -12.52 12.02 15.18
C ILE A 77 -13.55 12.94 15.86
N LYS A 78 -13.11 13.97 16.57
CA LYS A 78 -14.01 14.93 17.24
C LYS A 78 -14.92 15.66 16.24
N LYS A 79 -14.35 16.15 15.14
CA LYS A 79 -15.11 16.84 14.08
C LYS A 79 -16.18 15.93 13.50
N HIS A 80 -15.80 14.72 13.07
CA HIS A 80 -16.74 13.84 12.38
C HIS A 80 -17.73 13.16 13.33
N THR A 81 -17.36 12.89 14.59
CA THR A 81 -18.30 12.50 15.65
C THR A 81 -19.37 13.58 15.89
N SER A 82 -18.99 14.86 15.91
CA SER A 82 -19.94 15.96 16.04
C SER A 82 -20.90 16.01 14.85
N ASN A 83 -20.40 15.84 13.63
CA ASN A 83 -21.22 15.79 12.43
C ASN A 83 -22.21 14.61 12.45
N ILE A 84 -21.76 13.42 12.87
CA ILE A 84 -22.62 12.24 12.99
C ILE A 84 -23.74 12.48 14.01
N ASN A 85 -23.42 13.02 15.18
CA ASN A 85 -24.43 13.37 16.18
C ASN A 85 -25.48 14.36 15.64
N ARG A 86 -25.08 15.29 14.76
CA ARG A 86 -26.02 16.23 14.13
C ARG A 86 -26.96 15.53 13.15
N ILE A 87 -26.46 14.59 12.34
CA ILE A 87 -27.23 14.00 11.22
C ILE A 87 -27.80 12.61 11.53
N MET A 88 -27.49 11.99 12.67
CA MET A 88 -27.89 10.59 12.96
C MET A 88 -29.39 10.36 12.93
N HIS A 89 -30.20 11.35 13.31
CA HIS A 89 -31.66 11.27 13.26
C HIS A 89 -32.22 11.18 11.82
N GLN A 90 -31.42 11.51 10.82
CA GLN A 90 -31.76 11.39 9.40
C GLN A 90 -31.42 9.99 8.86
N ALA A 91 -30.59 9.22 9.57
CA ALA A 91 -30.32 7.83 9.26
C ALA A 91 -31.52 6.96 9.65
N ASN A 92 -31.75 5.90 8.88
CA ASN A 92 -32.76 4.90 9.21
C ASN A 92 -32.18 3.67 9.94
N SER A 93 -30.89 3.70 10.26
CA SER A 93 -30.26 2.80 11.23
C SER A 93 -30.61 3.23 12.66
N PRO A 94 -30.73 2.30 13.62
CA PRO A 94 -30.97 2.66 15.02
C PRO A 94 -29.86 3.56 15.58
N GLU A 95 -30.23 4.69 16.20
CA GLU A 95 -29.26 5.63 16.79
C GLU A 95 -28.37 4.94 17.84
N SER A 96 -28.91 3.98 18.58
CA SER A 96 -28.15 3.19 19.56
C SER A 96 -26.97 2.46 18.93
N ASP A 97 -27.12 1.98 17.70
CA ASP A 97 -26.08 1.23 17.01
C ASP A 97 -25.00 2.18 16.48
N ILE A 98 -25.41 3.33 15.96
CA ILE A 98 -24.49 4.40 15.56
C ILE A 98 -23.67 4.88 16.78
N ARG A 99 -24.30 5.04 17.93
CA ARG A 99 -23.61 5.45 19.18
C ARG A 99 -22.60 4.40 19.64
N LYS A 100 -22.95 3.10 19.59
CA LYS A 100 -22.02 2.01 19.93
C LYS A 100 -20.78 2.03 19.03
N LEU A 101 -20.96 2.24 17.73
CA LEU A 101 -19.86 2.35 16.77
C LEU A 101 -18.95 3.55 17.08
N LEU A 102 -19.52 4.71 17.41
CA LEU A 102 -18.75 5.88 17.82
C LEU A 102 -18.00 5.66 19.15
N GLU A 103 -18.63 4.99 20.11
CA GLU A 103 -18.00 4.64 21.39
C GLU A 103 -16.81 3.69 21.18
N GLU A 104 -16.90 2.77 20.21
CA GLU A 104 -15.80 1.91 19.83
C GLU A 104 -14.63 2.68 19.22
N VAL A 105 -14.87 3.57 18.25
CA VAL A 105 -13.84 4.47 17.69
C VAL A 105 -13.11 5.24 18.79
N ASN A 106 -13.87 5.84 19.72
CA ASN A 106 -13.30 6.61 20.82
C ASN A 106 -12.51 5.72 21.80
N ARG A 107 -12.99 4.51 22.10
CA ARG A 107 -12.26 3.56 22.94
C ARG A 107 -10.93 3.16 22.30
N ASN A 108 -10.94 2.85 21.01
CA ASN A 108 -9.75 2.48 20.25
C ASN A 108 -8.73 3.64 20.18
N PHE A 109 -9.21 4.88 20.03
CA PHE A 109 -8.33 6.04 20.10
C PHE A 109 -7.72 6.25 21.50
N LEU A 110 -8.52 6.10 22.55
CA LEU A 110 -8.08 6.26 23.94
C LEU A 110 -7.09 5.17 24.40
N SER A 111 -7.21 3.93 23.90
CA SER A 111 -6.24 2.88 24.22
C SER A 111 -4.86 3.22 23.66
N ILE A 112 -4.79 3.75 22.43
CA ILE A 112 -3.53 4.15 21.79
C ILE A 112 -2.91 5.36 22.51
N SER A 113 -3.72 6.38 22.82
CA SER A 113 -3.19 7.57 23.49
C SER A 113 -2.61 7.25 24.87
N LYS A 114 -3.25 6.34 25.61
CA LYS A 114 -2.73 5.82 26.89
C LYS A 114 -1.41 5.08 26.71
N GLN A 115 -1.34 4.13 25.77
CA GLN A 115 -0.10 3.39 25.49
C GLN A 115 1.08 4.32 25.19
N ARG A 116 0.87 5.38 24.38
CA ARG A 116 1.94 6.33 24.07
C ARG A 116 2.34 7.19 25.27
N SER A 117 1.37 7.65 26.07
CA SER A 117 1.68 8.39 27.30
C SER A 117 2.49 7.55 28.31
N THR A 118 2.31 6.22 28.33
CA THR A 118 3.11 5.31 29.17
C THR A 118 4.54 5.13 28.61
N ILE A 119 4.70 5.06 27.28
CA ILE A 119 6.02 4.96 26.63
C ILE A 119 6.84 6.24 26.84
N ASP A 120 6.23 7.42 26.73
CA ASP A 120 6.93 8.69 26.89
C ASP A 120 7.31 8.97 28.36
N ASN A 121 6.53 8.45 29.32
CA ASN A 121 6.89 8.49 30.74
C ASN A 121 8.00 7.48 31.10
N ASN A 122 8.08 6.33 30.43
CA ASN A 122 9.13 5.33 30.66
C ASN A 122 10.47 5.68 29.98
N LYS A 123 10.45 6.38 28.83
CA LYS A 123 11.68 6.88 28.18
C LYS A 123 12.45 7.91 29.01
N ASN A 124 11.81 8.54 30.00
CA ASN A 124 12.48 9.43 30.95
C ASN A 124 13.10 8.70 32.16
N LEU A 125 12.88 7.39 32.32
CA LEU A 125 13.45 6.59 33.40
C LEU A 125 14.60 5.65 32.95
N ASP A 126 14.68 5.26 31.69
CA ASP A 126 15.63 4.25 31.19
C ASP A 126 16.92 4.85 30.59
N SER A 127 17.62 5.66 31.38
CA SER A 127 19.08 5.89 31.19
C SER A 127 19.93 4.99 32.11
N ASN A 128 19.36 3.92 32.65
CA ASN A 128 20.11 2.88 33.34
C ASN A 128 19.41 1.51 33.24
N ILE A 129 20.17 0.53 32.77
CA ILE A 129 20.02 -0.92 32.93
C ILE A 129 19.61 -1.70 31.66
N THR A 130 20.67 -2.24 31.08
CA THR A 130 20.82 -3.39 30.18
C THR A 130 19.94 -4.60 30.54
N GLN A 131 19.35 -5.17 29.46
CA GLN A 131 18.93 -6.57 29.23
C GLN A 131 18.25 -7.33 30.37
N LYS A 132 17.00 -7.73 30.13
CA LYS A 132 16.59 -9.13 30.30
C LYS A 132 15.40 -9.45 29.39
N GLN A 133 15.58 -10.51 28.60
CA GLN A 133 14.52 -11.26 27.92
C GLN A 133 13.39 -11.57 28.90
N ASN A 134 12.15 -11.53 28.42
CA ASN A 134 11.11 -12.44 28.90
C ASN A 134 10.00 -12.56 27.85
N GLU A 135 9.57 -13.80 27.71
CA GLU A 135 8.56 -14.35 26.83
C GLU A 135 7.20 -13.66 27.03
N SER A 136 6.56 -13.28 25.92
CA SER A 136 5.20 -12.75 25.93
C SER A 136 4.20 -13.90 25.77
N PRO A 137 3.13 -13.98 26.59
CA PRO A 137 2.12 -15.01 26.48
C PRO A 137 1.28 -14.80 25.21
N GLY A 138 0.93 -15.91 24.56
CA GLY A 138 0.22 -15.94 23.27
C GLY A 138 -1.10 -15.17 23.31
N TYR A 139 -1.13 -14.07 22.57
CA TYR A 139 -2.36 -13.49 22.05
C TYR A 139 -2.65 -14.18 20.72
N GLU A 140 -3.84 -14.75 20.58
CA GLU A 140 -4.33 -15.25 19.30
C GLU A 140 -4.24 -14.12 18.27
N GLU A 141 -3.47 -14.34 17.20
CA GLU A 141 -3.30 -13.41 16.09
C GLU A 141 -4.68 -13.13 15.47
N LEU A 142 -5.25 -11.97 15.78
CA LEU A 142 -6.30 -11.39 14.95
C LEU A 142 -5.70 -11.21 13.55
N ASP A 143 -6.38 -11.77 12.54
CA ASP A 143 -5.98 -11.82 11.12
C ASP A 143 -5.49 -10.44 10.64
N ASN A 144 -4.18 -10.23 10.68
CA ASN A 144 -3.54 -9.06 10.09
C ASN A 144 -3.78 -9.15 8.56
N PRO A 145 -4.53 -8.22 7.95
CA PRO A 145 -4.91 -8.29 6.54
C PRO A 145 -3.72 -8.14 5.59
N PHE A 146 -2.56 -7.69 6.08
CA PHE A 146 -1.31 -7.60 5.33
C PHE A 146 -0.44 -8.85 5.51
N LYS A 147 -0.70 -9.68 6.53
CA LYS A 147 0.18 -10.78 6.88
C LYS A 147 -0.04 -11.93 5.91
N ILE A 148 1.00 -12.21 5.12
CA ILE A 148 1.17 -13.52 4.53
C ILE A 148 1.92 -14.43 5.51
N GLY A 149 1.46 -15.68 5.63
CA GLY A 149 2.09 -16.68 6.51
C GLY A 149 3.58 -16.85 6.19
N GLU A 150 4.39 -17.23 7.18
CA GLU A 150 5.85 -17.37 7.01
C GLU A 150 6.22 -18.34 5.88
N GLU A 151 5.44 -19.42 5.71
CA GLU A 151 5.61 -20.37 4.62
C GLU A 151 5.43 -19.70 3.24
N LYS A 152 4.39 -18.86 3.09
CA LYS A 152 4.16 -18.10 1.86
C LYS A 152 5.25 -17.08 1.61
N ARG A 153 5.80 -16.45 2.66
CA ARG A 153 6.96 -15.54 2.54
C ARG A 153 8.20 -16.26 2.05
N ALA A 154 8.52 -17.39 2.68
CA ALA A 154 9.67 -18.19 2.30
C ALA A 154 9.55 -18.68 0.85
N TRP A 155 8.36 -19.14 0.46
CA TRP A 155 8.07 -19.49 -0.93
C TRP A 155 8.25 -18.29 -1.86
N LEU A 156 7.65 -17.14 -1.55
CA LEU A 156 7.70 -15.95 -2.38
C LEU A 156 9.15 -15.47 -2.60
N SER A 157 9.98 -15.47 -1.57
CA SER A 157 11.40 -15.08 -1.66
C SER A 157 12.19 -16.01 -2.62
N ILE A 158 11.84 -17.30 -2.65
CA ILE A 158 12.39 -18.24 -3.64
C ILE A 158 11.82 -17.96 -5.03
N GLU A 159 10.52 -17.73 -5.11
CA GLU A 159 9.76 -17.56 -6.34
C GLU A 159 10.25 -16.36 -7.16
N ILE A 160 10.49 -15.21 -6.51
CA ILE A 160 10.93 -13.98 -7.19
C ILE A 160 12.44 -13.91 -7.42
N LYS A 161 13.23 -14.88 -6.94
CA LYS A 161 14.69 -14.78 -6.90
C LYS A 161 15.33 -14.59 -8.28
N ALA A 162 14.80 -15.28 -9.29
CA ALA A 162 15.27 -15.12 -10.67
C ALA A 162 14.95 -13.72 -11.20
N PHE A 163 13.75 -13.22 -10.94
CA PHE A 163 13.36 -11.85 -11.29
C PHE A 163 14.28 -10.82 -10.62
N ILE A 164 14.55 -10.94 -9.32
CA ILE A 164 15.44 -10.02 -8.59
C ILE A 164 16.84 -9.98 -9.23
N ALA A 165 17.43 -11.14 -9.52
CA ALA A 165 18.72 -11.21 -10.19
C ALA A 165 18.70 -10.58 -11.59
N CYS A 166 17.58 -10.69 -12.32
CA CYS A 166 17.42 -10.09 -13.63
C CYS A 166 17.35 -8.56 -13.54
N ILE A 167 16.52 -8.01 -12.65
CA ILE A 167 16.42 -6.55 -12.47
C ILE A 167 17.72 -5.95 -11.93
N GLU A 168 18.55 -6.69 -11.20
CA GLU A 168 19.89 -6.23 -10.85
C GLU A 168 20.77 -6.08 -12.09
N ALA A 169 20.79 -7.10 -12.96
CA ALA A 169 21.55 -7.10 -14.19
C ALA A 169 21.13 -5.98 -15.16
N THR A 170 19.86 -5.56 -15.15
CA THR A 170 19.40 -4.44 -15.99
C THR A 170 20.10 -3.12 -15.68
N LYS A 171 20.71 -2.97 -14.48
CA LYS A 171 21.53 -1.78 -14.14
C LYS A 171 22.60 -1.56 -15.19
N PHE A 172 23.28 -2.63 -15.58
CA PHE A 172 24.42 -2.59 -16.48
C PHE A 172 24.01 -2.00 -17.83
N PHE A 173 22.94 -2.56 -18.42
CA PHE A 173 22.43 -2.15 -19.72
C PHE A 173 21.79 -0.75 -19.70
N ILE A 174 21.10 -0.39 -18.61
CA ILE A 174 20.48 0.93 -18.47
C ILE A 174 21.56 2.03 -18.55
N HIS A 175 22.68 1.86 -17.83
CA HIS A 175 23.77 2.85 -17.85
C HIS A 175 24.43 2.99 -19.23
N GLU A 176 24.50 1.91 -20.02
CA GLU A 176 25.02 1.98 -21.39
C GLU A 176 24.05 2.72 -22.30
N LYS A 177 22.77 2.35 -22.29
CA LYS A 177 21.76 2.94 -23.20
C LYS A 177 21.34 4.36 -22.83
N ILE A 178 21.40 4.75 -21.57
CA ILE A 178 21.15 6.14 -21.15
C ILE A 178 22.14 7.10 -21.82
N LYS A 179 23.43 6.73 -21.90
CA LYS A 179 24.46 7.55 -22.55
C LYS A 179 24.16 7.80 -24.02
N GLU A 180 23.47 6.88 -24.68
CA GLU A 180 23.07 7.01 -26.09
C GLU A 180 21.88 7.96 -26.27
N LYS A 181 20.98 8.05 -25.27
CA LYS A 181 19.76 8.85 -25.30
C LYS A 181 19.88 10.26 -24.70
N ASP A 182 21.04 10.61 -24.14
CA ASP A 182 21.28 11.90 -23.46
C ASP A 182 20.25 12.20 -22.34
N LEU A 183 19.83 11.15 -21.62
CA LEU A 183 18.93 11.27 -20.47
C LEU A 183 19.74 11.36 -19.17
N GLU A 184 19.37 12.26 -18.27
CA GLU A 184 19.93 12.30 -16.92
C GLU A 184 19.04 11.49 -15.97
N ILE A 185 19.31 10.19 -15.85
CA ILE A 185 18.61 9.30 -14.90
C ILE A 185 19.59 8.94 -13.78
N SER A 186 19.22 9.25 -12.54
CA SER A 186 20.01 8.91 -11.35
C SER A 186 19.83 7.46 -10.95
N GLU A 187 20.72 6.95 -10.09
CA GLU A 187 20.58 5.61 -9.53
C GLU A 187 19.28 5.45 -8.72
N ASN A 188 18.84 6.51 -8.02
CA ASN A 188 17.59 6.50 -7.28
C ASN A 188 16.38 6.36 -8.22
N ASP A 189 16.42 6.99 -9.40
CA ASP A 189 15.33 6.88 -10.37
C ASP A 189 15.20 5.44 -10.90
N ILE A 190 16.33 4.79 -11.20
CA ILE A 190 16.38 3.37 -11.58
C ILE A 190 15.79 2.50 -10.48
N ASN A 191 16.09 2.81 -9.23
CA ASN A 191 15.58 2.08 -8.08
C ASN A 191 14.05 2.23 -7.90
N TYR A 192 13.49 3.43 -8.14
CA TYR A 192 12.03 3.62 -8.17
C TYR A 192 11.38 2.79 -9.28
N ILE A 193 11.96 2.79 -10.49
CA ILE A 193 11.47 1.99 -11.62
C ILE A 193 11.41 0.51 -11.23
N ARG A 194 12.49 -0.02 -10.65
CA ARG A 194 12.55 -1.42 -10.18
C ARG A 194 11.51 -1.72 -9.12
N ALA A 195 11.29 -0.79 -8.19
CA ALA A 195 10.28 -0.96 -7.16
C ALA A 195 8.86 -1.01 -7.77
N PHE A 196 8.56 -0.19 -8.80
CA PHE A 196 7.31 -0.32 -9.55
C PHE A 196 7.22 -1.67 -10.28
N GLN A 197 8.29 -2.16 -10.90
CA GLN A 197 8.31 -3.49 -11.51
C GLN A 197 8.04 -4.59 -10.47
N LEU A 198 8.71 -4.54 -9.30
CA LEU A 198 8.48 -5.49 -8.21
C LEU A 198 7.02 -5.47 -7.75
N TYR A 199 6.41 -4.29 -7.60
CA TYR A 199 5.01 -4.20 -7.22
C TYR A 199 4.10 -4.89 -8.24
N GLY A 200 4.37 -4.71 -9.55
CA GLY A 200 3.65 -5.42 -10.62
C GLY A 200 3.82 -6.94 -10.57
N VAL A 201 5.01 -7.44 -10.23
CA VAL A 201 5.25 -8.88 -9.99
C VAL A 201 4.42 -9.39 -8.83
N LEU A 202 4.41 -8.66 -7.72
CA LEU A 202 3.68 -9.08 -6.53
C LEU A 202 2.17 -9.07 -6.75
N ASP A 203 1.63 -8.07 -7.47
CA ASP A 203 0.23 -8.04 -7.89
C ASP A 203 -0.13 -9.24 -8.79
N PHE A 204 0.73 -9.55 -9.78
CA PHE A 204 0.53 -10.71 -10.63
C PHE A 204 0.51 -12.04 -9.84
N ILE A 205 1.45 -12.22 -8.90
CA ILE A 205 1.47 -13.40 -8.03
C ILE A 205 0.24 -13.43 -7.13
N ALA A 206 -0.10 -12.32 -6.50
CA ALA A 206 -1.26 -12.19 -5.62
C ALA A 206 -2.57 -12.58 -6.31
N GLN A 207 -2.79 -12.12 -7.55
CA GLN A 207 -3.97 -12.48 -8.33
C GLN A 207 -4.06 -14.00 -8.61
N ASN A 208 -2.92 -14.64 -8.88
CA ASN A 208 -2.86 -16.09 -9.11
C ASN A 208 -3.08 -16.91 -7.83
N GLU A 209 -2.57 -16.41 -6.70
CA GLU A 209 -2.65 -17.07 -5.39
C GLU A 209 -3.89 -16.69 -4.58
N GLY A 210 -4.77 -15.83 -5.13
CA GLY A 210 -5.98 -15.35 -4.48
C GLY A 210 -5.73 -14.45 -3.27
N TRP A 211 -4.62 -13.71 -3.24
CA TRP A 211 -4.31 -12.75 -2.19
C TRP A 211 -5.10 -11.46 -2.40
N THR A 212 -5.38 -10.75 -1.31
CA THR A 212 -5.97 -9.41 -1.39
C THR A 212 -4.90 -8.37 -1.77
N PRO A 213 -5.28 -7.20 -2.32
CA PRO A 213 -4.33 -6.12 -2.59
C PRO A 213 -3.53 -5.67 -1.36
N GLU A 214 -4.12 -5.76 -0.17
CA GLU A 214 -3.45 -5.44 1.09
C GLU A 214 -2.32 -6.42 1.39
N GLN A 215 -2.51 -7.71 1.11
CA GLN A 215 -1.50 -8.75 1.35
C GLN A 215 -0.23 -8.60 0.50
N ILE A 216 -0.21 -7.70 -0.49
CA ILE A 216 0.97 -7.34 -1.28
C ILE A 216 1.90 -6.36 -0.54
N ILE A 217 1.35 -5.54 0.35
CA ILE A 217 2.07 -4.41 0.97
C ILE A 217 3.22 -4.89 1.85
N GLU A 218 2.98 -5.87 2.73
CA GLU A 218 4.04 -6.40 3.61
C GLU A 218 5.18 -7.04 2.81
N PRO A 219 4.93 -7.93 1.84
CA PRO A 219 5.99 -8.47 0.98
C PRO A 219 6.77 -7.39 0.26
N PHE A 220 6.09 -6.39 -0.31
CA PHE A 220 6.73 -5.30 -1.03
C PHE A 220 7.73 -4.53 -0.14
N ILE A 221 7.29 -4.15 1.06
CA ILE A 221 8.13 -3.44 2.04
C ILE A 221 9.29 -4.33 2.49
N THR A 222 9.02 -5.58 2.84
CA THR A 222 10.02 -6.53 3.33
C THR A 222 11.11 -6.78 2.28
N ILE A 223 10.74 -6.99 1.03
CA ILE A 223 11.69 -7.21 -0.07
C ILE A 223 12.55 -5.96 -0.30
N CYS A 224 11.94 -4.78 -0.37
CA CYS A 224 12.67 -3.54 -0.66
C CYS A 224 13.64 -3.14 0.46
N LEU A 225 13.24 -3.28 1.73
CA LEU A 225 14.00 -2.76 2.87
C LEU A 225 14.87 -3.79 3.58
N THR A 226 14.50 -5.07 3.52
CA THR A 226 15.11 -6.11 4.35
C THR A 226 15.83 -7.17 3.53
N GLU A 227 15.18 -7.74 2.52
CA GLU A 227 15.77 -8.86 1.77
C GLU A 227 16.76 -8.39 0.70
N HIS A 228 16.43 -7.30 0.01
CA HIS A 228 17.18 -6.82 -1.15
C HIS A 228 17.45 -5.30 -1.13
N PRO A 229 17.97 -4.74 -0.02
CA PRO A 229 18.19 -3.30 0.11
C PRO A 229 19.23 -2.76 -0.89
N ASP A 230 20.18 -3.58 -1.35
CA ASP A 230 21.18 -3.17 -2.34
C ASP A 230 20.60 -3.07 -3.76
N THR A 231 19.54 -3.82 -4.06
CA THR A 231 18.87 -3.84 -5.36
C THR A 231 17.99 -2.61 -5.55
N PHE A 232 17.26 -2.23 -4.51
CA PHE A 232 16.28 -1.13 -4.51
C PHE A 232 16.82 0.15 -3.85
N GLY A 233 17.98 0.09 -3.20
CA GLY A 233 18.63 1.24 -2.57
C GLY A 233 17.93 1.72 -1.29
N LEU A 234 18.74 2.16 -0.32
CA LEU A 234 18.25 2.69 0.96
C LEU A 234 17.46 4.00 0.84
N ALA A 235 17.60 4.70 -0.30
CA ALA A 235 16.88 5.95 -0.57
C ALA A 235 15.43 5.71 -1.01
N VAL A 236 15.11 4.51 -1.50
CA VAL A 236 13.73 4.17 -1.84
C VAL A 236 12.92 4.04 -0.56
N ASN A 237 11.84 4.83 -0.48
CA ASN A 237 10.85 4.72 0.57
C ASN A 237 9.60 4.01 0.03
N PRO A 238 9.41 2.71 0.31
CA PRO A 238 8.25 1.95 -0.18
C PRO A 238 6.91 2.59 0.20
N GLY A 239 6.83 3.25 1.36
CA GLY A 239 5.63 3.98 1.78
C GLY A 239 5.30 5.16 0.86
N LYS A 240 6.31 5.92 0.41
CA LYS A 240 6.11 6.99 -0.57
C LYS A 240 5.70 6.43 -1.93
N ILE A 241 6.29 5.32 -2.37
CA ILE A 241 5.89 4.63 -3.62
C ILE A 241 4.43 4.16 -3.53
N LEU A 242 4.03 3.50 -2.44
CA LEU A 242 2.65 3.11 -2.20
C LEU A 242 1.72 4.32 -2.19
N GLY A 243 2.12 5.42 -1.54
CA GLY A 243 1.37 6.68 -1.56
C GLY A 243 1.21 7.25 -2.97
N PHE A 244 2.26 7.17 -3.79
CA PHE A 244 2.27 7.60 -5.18
C PHE A 244 1.33 6.74 -6.04
N MET A 245 1.43 5.40 -5.93
CA MET A 245 0.57 4.47 -6.66
C MET A 245 -0.90 4.56 -6.24
N ASN A 246 -1.17 4.88 -4.98
CA ASN A 246 -2.53 5.08 -4.50
C ASN A 246 -3.09 6.48 -4.79
N ASN A 247 -2.30 7.38 -5.38
CA ASN A 247 -2.75 8.70 -5.79
C ASN A 247 -3.32 8.65 -7.22
N PRO A 248 -4.65 8.75 -7.40
CA PRO A 248 -5.28 8.66 -8.72
C PRO A 248 -4.87 9.80 -9.66
N ASN A 249 -4.52 10.98 -9.12
CA ASN A 249 -4.01 12.07 -9.94
C ASN A 249 -2.61 11.78 -10.46
N ALA A 250 -1.77 11.13 -9.65
CA ALA A 250 -0.43 10.73 -10.08
C ALA A 250 -0.51 9.65 -11.16
N LEU A 251 -1.36 8.63 -10.99
CA LEU A 251 -1.55 7.59 -12.01
C LEU A 251 -2.17 8.13 -13.31
N ALA A 252 -3.08 9.11 -13.22
CA ALA A 252 -3.63 9.76 -14.41
C ALA A 252 -2.59 10.62 -15.13
N LEU A 253 -1.66 11.22 -14.38
CA LEU A 253 -0.59 12.05 -14.92
C LEU A 253 0.57 11.21 -15.49
N PHE A 254 0.78 10.01 -14.95
CA PHE A 254 1.88 9.10 -15.30
C PHE A 254 1.37 7.68 -15.60
N PRO A 255 0.62 7.46 -16.70
CA PRO A 255 0.15 6.14 -17.10
C PRO A 255 1.30 5.14 -17.34
N GLU A 256 2.52 5.64 -17.58
CA GLU A 256 3.72 4.83 -17.76
C GLU A 256 4.04 3.94 -16.56
N ILE A 257 3.64 4.32 -15.34
CA ILE A 257 3.85 3.50 -14.14
C ILE A 257 3.08 2.19 -14.22
N GLN A 258 1.85 2.20 -14.73
CA GLN A 258 1.09 0.96 -14.93
C GLN A 258 1.77 0.08 -15.97
N GLN A 259 2.35 0.68 -17.01
CA GLN A 259 3.10 -0.07 -18.03
C GLN A 259 4.39 -0.66 -17.44
N ILE A 260 5.09 0.06 -16.56
CA ILE A 260 6.28 -0.44 -15.85
C ILE A 260 5.90 -1.62 -14.94
N GLN A 261 4.77 -1.55 -14.22
CA GLN A 261 4.25 -2.67 -13.42
C GLN A 261 3.95 -3.89 -14.29
N ILE A 262 3.25 -3.70 -15.41
CA ILE A 262 2.93 -4.76 -16.37
C ILE A 262 4.21 -5.39 -16.95
N ASN A 263 5.18 -4.56 -17.34
CA ASN A 263 6.49 -5.02 -17.80
C ASN A 263 7.24 -5.81 -16.71
N GLY A 264 7.13 -5.42 -15.44
CA GLY A 264 7.64 -6.22 -14.31
C GLY A 264 7.03 -7.62 -14.26
N ALA A 265 5.71 -7.73 -14.39
CA ALA A 265 5.01 -9.02 -14.43
C ALA A 265 5.44 -9.89 -15.63
N TYR A 266 5.62 -9.30 -16.82
CA TYR A 266 6.13 -10.03 -17.99
C TYR A 266 7.57 -10.50 -17.79
N LEU A 267 8.44 -9.67 -17.22
CA LEU A 267 9.82 -10.07 -16.91
C LEU A 267 9.85 -11.22 -15.92
N TYR A 268 8.97 -11.20 -14.92
CA TYR A 268 8.84 -12.30 -13.97
C TYR A 268 8.42 -13.60 -14.67
N ASP A 269 7.43 -13.57 -15.56
CA ASP A 269 7.01 -14.76 -16.32
C ASP A 269 8.13 -15.28 -17.23
N ASP A 270 8.81 -14.38 -17.95
CA ASP A 270 9.98 -14.70 -18.79
C ASP A 270 11.08 -15.38 -17.95
N THR A 271 11.45 -14.80 -16.80
CA THR A 271 12.53 -15.33 -15.94
C THR A 271 12.14 -16.61 -15.19
N LYS A 272 10.86 -16.77 -14.83
CA LYS A 272 10.32 -17.99 -14.22
C LYS A 272 10.28 -19.16 -15.20
N SER A 273 10.04 -18.88 -16.48
CA SER A 273 10.05 -19.90 -17.53
C SER A 273 11.45 -20.45 -17.85
N LEU A 274 12.51 -19.75 -17.41
CA LEU A 274 13.87 -20.21 -17.60
C LEU A 274 14.10 -21.49 -16.78
N PRO A 275 14.61 -22.57 -17.41
CA PRO A 275 14.82 -23.83 -16.72
C PRO A 275 15.77 -23.63 -15.54
N ILE A 276 15.24 -23.89 -14.34
CA ILE A 276 15.98 -23.80 -13.08
C ILE A 276 17.20 -24.73 -13.17
N ARG A 277 18.31 -24.28 -12.56
CA ARG A 277 19.66 -24.89 -12.47
C ARG A 277 19.79 -26.41 -12.30
N THR A 278 18.72 -27.14 -12.08
CA THR A 278 18.76 -28.60 -11.89
C THR A 278 19.09 -29.38 -13.17
N SER A 279 19.04 -28.77 -14.36
CA SER A 279 19.27 -29.48 -15.63
C SER A 279 20.15 -28.77 -16.69
N MET A 280 20.45 -27.48 -16.55
CA MET A 280 21.28 -26.75 -17.51
C MET A 280 22.69 -26.47 -16.99
N ASP A 281 23.65 -26.43 -17.91
CA ASP A 281 24.97 -25.85 -17.66
C ASP A 281 24.82 -24.38 -17.21
N LYS A 282 25.74 -23.89 -16.36
CA LYS A 282 25.60 -22.55 -15.74
C LYS A 282 25.58 -21.42 -16.76
N GLN A 283 26.22 -21.63 -17.90
CA GLN A 283 26.39 -20.62 -18.95
C GLN A 283 25.08 -20.33 -19.71
N PRO A 284 24.34 -21.31 -20.26
CA PRO A 284 23.04 -21.07 -20.90
C PRO A 284 22.04 -20.29 -20.06
N PHE A 285 21.94 -20.58 -18.76
CA PHE A 285 21.05 -19.84 -17.86
C PHE A 285 21.51 -18.38 -17.71
N SER A 286 22.81 -18.16 -17.53
CA SER A 286 23.39 -16.82 -17.46
C SER A 286 23.15 -16.03 -18.74
N ASP A 287 23.34 -16.64 -19.90
CA ASP A 287 23.14 -16.00 -21.20
C ASP A 287 21.66 -15.61 -21.38
N ALA A 288 20.74 -16.52 -21.04
CA ALA A 288 19.29 -16.24 -21.10
C ALA A 288 18.88 -15.11 -20.15
N MET A 289 19.43 -15.06 -18.94
CA MET A 289 19.20 -13.98 -17.99
C MET A 289 19.69 -12.62 -18.49
N MET A 290 20.84 -12.59 -19.17
CA MET A 290 21.38 -11.37 -19.76
C MET A 290 20.52 -10.88 -20.94
N VAL A 291 20.04 -11.79 -21.78
CA VAL A 291 19.09 -11.46 -22.86
C VAL A 291 17.78 -10.90 -22.30
N ALA A 292 17.23 -11.51 -21.24
CA ALA A 292 16.03 -11.01 -20.58
C ALA A 292 16.26 -9.62 -19.96
N ALA A 293 17.40 -9.41 -19.32
CA ALA A 293 17.77 -8.12 -18.74
C ALA A 293 17.93 -7.03 -19.81
N GLU A 294 18.59 -7.32 -20.94
CA GLU A 294 18.76 -6.37 -22.04
C GLU A 294 17.42 -6.02 -22.71
N LYS A 295 16.55 -7.01 -22.92
CA LYS A 295 15.18 -6.82 -23.41
C LYS A 295 14.40 -5.90 -22.46
N ASN A 296 14.38 -6.22 -21.17
CA ASN A 296 13.71 -5.42 -20.16
C ASN A 296 14.22 -3.98 -20.12
N THR A 297 15.53 -3.77 -20.18
CA THR A 297 16.11 -2.42 -20.27
C THR A 297 15.59 -1.65 -21.47
N SER A 298 15.46 -2.30 -22.62
CA SER A 298 14.97 -1.66 -23.85
C SER A 298 13.52 -1.20 -23.69
N GLU A 299 12.66 -2.08 -23.15
CA GLU A 299 11.25 -1.79 -22.89
C GLU A 299 11.09 -0.66 -21.85
N ILE A 300 11.82 -0.72 -20.74
CA ILE A 300 11.81 0.34 -19.71
C ILE A 300 12.17 1.71 -20.31
N LEU A 301 13.21 1.78 -21.15
CA LEU A 301 13.66 3.03 -21.75
C LEU A 301 12.70 3.59 -22.80
N GLU A 302 11.69 2.83 -23.23
CA GLU A 302 10.57 3.31 -24.03
C GLU A 302 9.42 3.83 -23.16
N LEU A 303 9.29 3.32 -21.93
CA LEU A 303 8.27 3.72 -20.96
C LEU A 303 8.67 4.93 -20.12
N ILE A 304 9.97 5.23 -20.01
CA ILE A 304 10.42 6.37 -19.21
C ILE A 304 10.26 7.68 -19.99
N SER A 305 9.63 8.65 -19.34
CA SER A 305 9.53 10.03 -19.81
C SER A 305 10.22 11.00 -18.84
N ILE A 306 10.69 12.16 -19.34
CA ILE A 306 11.29 13.20 -18.47
C ILE A 306 10.32 13.63 -17.35
N PRO A 307 9.02 13.88 -17.61
CA PRO A 307 8.08 14.21 -16.54
C PRO A 307 7.96 13.14 -15.46
N LEU A 308 8.02 11.85 -15.83
CA LEU A 308 8.01 10.75 -14.86
C LEU A 308 9.28 10.80 -13.99
N ILE A 309 10.45 10.95 -14.59
CA ILE A 309 11.73 11.05 -13.85
C ILE A 309 11.74 12.26 -12.92
N ASP A 310 11.27 13.41 -13.40
CA ASP A 310 11.15 14.60 -12.56
C ASP A 310 10.21 14.38 -11.37
N SER A 311 9.12 13.62 -11.55
CA SER A 311 8.21 13.28 -10.44
C SER A 311 8.86 12.41 -9.35
N PHE A 312 9.94 11.69 -9.65
CA PHE A 312 10.68 10.92 -8.65
C PHE A 312 11.51 11.80 -7.73
N LYS A 313 11.82 13.04 -8.12
CA LYS A 313 12.48 14.02 -7.23
C LYS A 313 11.58 14.34 -6.03
N ASP A 314 10.28 14.47 -6.26
CA ASP A 314 9.28 14.67 -5.19
C ASP A 314 9.18 13.47 -4.23
N LEU A 315 9.60 12.27 -4.68
CA LEU A 315 9.70 11.09 -3.81
C LEU A 315 10.97 11.12 -2.94
N ASN A 316 12.03 11.80 -3.39
CA ASN A 316 13.29 11.92 -2.66
C ASN A 316 13.28 13.02 -1.59
N GLU A 317 12.47 14.09 -1.78
CA GLU A 317 12.28 15.19 -0.82
C GLU A 317 11.28 14.84 0.31
#